data_AF-A0A6V8NZW0-F1
#
_entry.id   AF-A0A6V8NZW0-F1
#
_cell.length_a   1.000
_cell.length_b   1.000
_cell.length_c   1.000
_cell.angle_alpha   90.00
_cell.angle_beta   90.00
_cell.angle_gamma   90.00
#
_symmetry.space_group_name_H-M   'P 1'
#
loop_
_entity.id
_entity.type
_entity.pdbx_description
1 polymer ?
#
loop_
_entity_poly.entity_id
_entity_poly.type
_entity_poly.pdbx_seq_one_letter_code
_entity_poly.pdbx_strand_id
1 'polypeptide(L)'
;EYVAQASGRTIPVWKAIVGVNVFAHESGIHADGVLKNPLNYEAFSPEEVGLQRQLVIGKHSGKASILAKFREYGIELSEEEAEAILRHVRATAVQLKRALFDKELVYIYENFKEGKLE
;
A
#
# COMPACT_ATOMS: atom_id res chain seq x y z
N GLU A 1 -20.85 10.47 3.03
CA GLU A 1 -20.32 11.60 2.21
C GLU A 1 -21.27 12.79 2.15
N TYR A 2 -22.55 12.60 1.80
CA TYR A 2 -23.55 13.69 1.73
C TYR A 2 -23.54 14.65 2.94
N VAL A 3 -23.62 14.10 4.16
CA VAL A 3 -23.61 14.92 5.40
C VAL A 3 -22.29 15.67 5.60
N ALA A 4 -21.15 15.07 5.23
CA ALA A 4 -19.84 15.70 5.34
C ALA A 4 -19.75 16.93 4.42
N GLN A 5 -20.26 16.81 3.19
CA GLN A 5 -20.35 17.93 2.23
C GLN A 5 -21.31 19.00 2.72
N ALA A 6 -22.54 18.63 3.13
CA ALA A 6 -23.55 19.58 3.59
C ALA A 6 -23.15 20.36 4.85
N SER A 7 -22.39 19.72 5.75
CA SER A 7 -21.90 20.35 6.99
C SER A 7 -20.56 21.08 6.85
N GLY A 8 -19.90 21.01 5.68
CA GLY A 8 -18.57 21.59 5.47
C GLY A 8 -17.46 20.91 6.30
N ARG A 9 -17.67 19.67 6.74
CA ARG A 9 -16.73 18.91 7.58
C ARG A 9 -16.29 17.65 6.88
N THR A 10 -15.01 17.59 6.50
CA THR A 10 -14.42 16.42 5.85
C THR A 10 -14.40 15.21 6.77
N ILE A 11 -14.57 14.01 6.22
CA ILE A 11 -14.41 12.76 6.96
C ILE A 11 -12.90 12.53 7.17
N PRO A 12 -12.41 12.41 8.42
CA PRO A 12 -11.02 12.06 8.64
C PRO A 12 -10.68 10.69 8.04
N VAL A 13 -9.50 10.55 7.47
CA VAL A 13 -9.09 9.28 6.80
C VAL A 13 -9.06 8.08 7.75
N TRP A 14 -8.88 8.33 9.06
CA TRP A 14 -8.88 7.32 10.14
C TRP A 14 -10.24 7.14 10.83
N LYS A 15 -11.32 7.77 10.32
CA LYS A 15 -12.63 7.66 10.95
C LYS A 15 -13.09 6.19 10.94
N ALA A 16 -13.51 5.68 12.08
CA ALA A 16 -14.04 4.31 12.17
C ALA A 16 -15.13 4.05 11.12
N ILE A 17 -15.09 2.85 10.52
CA ILE A 17 -16.01 2.34 9.50
C ILE A 17 -15.88 3.04 8.13
N VAL A 18 -15.91 4.36 8.09
CA VAL A 18 -16.05 5.15 6.84
C VAL A 18 -14.79 5.88 6.40
N GLY A 19 -13.71 5.81 7.17
CA GLY A 19 -12.42 6.41 6.83
C GLY A 19 -11.70 5.57 5.78
N VAL A 20 -11.17 6.23 4.75
CA VAL A 20 -10.48 5.56 3.63
C VAL A 20 -9.27 4.72 4.06
N ASN A 21 -8.63 5.05 5.19
CA ASN A 21 -7.47 4.31 5.69
C ASN A 21 -7.84 3.11 6.58
N VAL A 22 -9.11 2.85 6.86
CA VAL A 22 -9.53 1.70 7.69
C VAL A 22 -9.14 0.37 7.03
N PHE A 23 -9.10 0.34 5.70
CA PHE A 23 -8.74 -0.84 4.89
C PHE A 23 -7.39 -0.69 4.18
N ALA A 24 -6.55 0.24 4.67
CA ALA A 24 -5.21 0.46 4.16
C ALA A 24 -4.19 -0.34 4.97
N HIS A 25 -3.48 -1.25 4.30
CA HIS A 25 -2.50 -2.14 4.93
C HIS A 25 -1.09 -1.84 4.45
N GLU A 26 -0.24 -1.33 5.35
CA GLU A 26 1.18 -1.05 5.05
C GLU A 26 2.12 -2.13 5.59
N SER A 27 1.92 -2.53 6.86
CA SER A 27 2.82 -3.44 7.57
C SER A 27 2.91 -4.78 6.85
N GLY A 28 4.14 -5.28 6.64
CA GLY A 28 4.37 -6.53 5.91
C GLY A 28 3.56 -7.72 6.46
N ILE A 29 3.45 -7.85 7.79
CA ILE A 29 2.66 -8.93 8.41
C ILE A 29 1.15 -8.76 8.22
N HIS A 30 0.65 -7.53 8.23
CA HIS A 30 -0.78 -7.26 8.05
C HIS A 30 -1.16 -7.43 6.59
N ALA A 31 -0.38 -6.84 5.69
CA ALA A 31 -0.56 -6.99 4.26
C ALA A 31 -0.50 -8.47 3.83
N ASP A 32 0.50 -9.22 4.29
CA ASP A 32 0.59 -10.67 4.02
C ASP A 32 -0.60 -11.44 4.60
N GLY A 33 -1.01 -11.13 5.84
CA GLY A 33 -2.15 -11.77 6.48
C GLY A 33 -3.47 -11.52 5.76
N VAL A 34 -3.70 -10.29 5.30
CA VAL A 34 -4.89 -9.90 4.53
C VAL A 34 -4.91 -10.53 3.14
N LEU A 35 -3.74 -10.59 2.48
CA LEU A 35 -3.61 -11.26 1.18
C LEU A 35 -3.95 -12.75 1.25
N LYS A 36 -3.63 -13.41 2.37
CA LYS A 36 -3.95 -14.83 2.60
C LYS A 36 -5.39 -15.05 3.04
N ASN A 37 -5.86 -14.25 4.00
CA ASN A 37 -7.23 -14.28 4.48
C ASN A 37 -7.61 -12.90 5.03
N PRO A 38 -8.46 -12.12 4.34
CA PRO A 38 -8.89 -10.80 4.78
C PRO A 38 -9.43 -10.76 6.21
N LEU A 39 -10.12 -11.81 6.66
CA LEU A 39 -10.73 -11.89 8.00
C LEU A 39 -9.71 -11.85 9.15
N ASN A 40 -8.42 -12.02 8.88
CA ASN A 40 -7.36 -11.90 9.88
C ASN A 40 -7.22 -10.47 10.42
N TYR A 41 -7.50 -9.47 9.58
CA TYR A 41 -7.30 -8.06 9.94
C TYR A 41 -8.46 -7.14 9.49
N GLU A 42 -9.45 -7.67 8.78
CA GLU A 42 -10.66 -6.96 8.37
C GLU A 42 -11.87 -7.65 9.00
N ALA A 43 -12.55 -6.95 9.92
CA ALA A 43 -13.71 -7.50 10.62
C ALA A 43 -14.94 -7.68 9.69
N PHE A 44 -14.99 -6.92 8.60
CA PHE A 44 -15.99 -6.95 7.55
C PHE A 44 -15.36 -6.50 6.23
N SER A 45 -16.00 -6.79 5.10
CA SER A 45 -15.44 -6.46 3.79
C SER A 45 -15.50 -4.95 3.53
N PRO A 46 -14.48 -4.32 2.90
CA PRO A 46 -14.53 -2.90 2.55
C PRO A 46 -15.73 -2.54 1.67
N GLU A 47 -16.16 -3.46 0.80
CA GLU A 47 -17.28 -3.27 -0.12
C GLU A 47 -18.62 -3.09 0.60
N GLU A 48 -18.78 -3.66 1.81
CA GLU A 48 -20.00 -3.52 2.62
C GLU A 48 -20.26 -2.06 3.03
N VAL A 49 -19.21 -1.24 3.07
CA VAL A 49 -19.27 0.18 3.41
C VAL A 49 -18.90 1.09 2.24
N GLY A 50 -18.85 0.53 1.02
CA GLY A 50 -18.51 1.27 -0.20
C GLY A 50 -17.05 1.72 -0.29
N LEU A 51 -16.15 1.05 0.43
CA LEU A 51 -14.71 1.30 0.38
C LEU A 51 -13.99 0.20 -0.41
N GLN A 52 -12.68 0.40 -0.61
CA GLN A 52 -11.81 -0.56 -1.26
C GLN A 52 -10.59 -0.81 -0.37
N ARG A 53 -10.08 -2.05 -0.41
CA ARG A 53 -8.81 -2.39 0.21
C ARG A 53 -7.66 -1.70 -0.52
N GLN A 54 -6.68 -1.21 0.24
CA GLN A 54 -5.50 -0.57 -0.32
C GLN A 54 -4.22 -1.18 0.29
N LEU A 55 -3.30 -1.61 -0.58
CA LEU A 55 -1.94 -1.94 -0.16
C LEU A 55 -1.08 -0.69 -0.24
N VAL A 56 -0.62 -0.24 0.93
CA VAL A 56 0.23 0.95 1.05
C VAL A 56 1.68 0.51 1.09
N ILE A 57 2.51 1.10 0.22
CA ILE A 57 3.94 0.78 0.15
C ILE A 57 4.75 1.86 0.84
N GLY A 58 5.40 1.49 1.95
CA GLY A 58 6.15 2.39 2.81
C GLY A 58 7.27 1.67 3.57
N LYS A 59 7.73 2.30 4.65
CA LYS A 59 8.88 1.84 5.43
C LYS A 59 8.61 0.52 6.16
N HIS A 60 7.34 0.21 6.43
CA HIS A 60 6.92 -1.02 7.11
C HIS A 60 6.52 -2.14 6.15
N SER A 61 6.54 -1.90 4.83
CA SER A 61 6.17 -2.90 3.85
C SER A 61 7.13 -4.09 3.85
N GLY A 62 6.59 -5.25 3.51
CA GLY A 62 7.35 -6.48 3.31
C GLY A 62 7.46 -6.86 1.84
N LYS A 63 8.26 -7.89 1.56
CA LYS A 63 8.44 -8.44 0.21
C LYS A 63 7.10 -8.85 -0.43
N ALA A 64 6.22 -9.49 0.33
CA ALA A 64 4.88 -9.89 -0.14
C ALA A 64 4.03 -8.68 -0.59
N SER A 65 4.12 -7.55 0.12
CA SER A 65 3.43 -6.31 -0.26
C SER A 65 3.93 -5.76 -1.59
N ILE A 66 5.25 -5.79 -1.82
CA ILE A 66 5.86 -5.36 -3.09
C ILE A 66 5.38 -6.26 -4.23
N LEU A 67 5.49 -7.58 -4.08
CA LEU A 67 5.03 -8.54 -5.09
C LEU A 67 3.55 -8.33 -5.43
N ALA A 68 2.69 -8.22 -4.42
CA ALA A 68 1.27 -8.00 -4.62
C ALA A 68 0.99 -6.66 -5.32
N LYS A 69 1.68 -5.58 -4.91
CA LYS A 69 1.48 -4.26 -5.50
C LYS A 69 1.89 -4.20 -6.97
N PHE A 70 3.02 -4.81 -7.34
CA PHE A 70 3.45 -4.85 -8.74
C PHE A 70 2.56 -5.75 -9.62
N ARG A 71 1.98 -6.82 -9.05
CA ARG A 71 0.97 -7.64 -9.73
C ARG A 71 -0.31 -6.87 -10.07
N GLU A 72 -0.72 -5.88 -9.26
CA GLU A 72 -1.84 -4.98 -9.60
C GLU A 72 -1.62 -4.25 -10.94
N TYR A 73 -0.37 -4.03 -11.33
CA TYR A 73 0.02 -3.40 -12.61
C TYR A 73 0.44 -4.41 -13.69
N GLY A 74 0.25 -5.72 -13.44
CA GLY A 74 0.65 -6.77 -14.38
C GLY A 74 2.16 -7.00 -14.48
N ILE A 75 2.93 -6.56 -13.48
CA ILE A 75 4.39 -6.75 -13.41
C ILE A 75 4.67 -7.90 -12.45
N GLU A 76 5.22 -9.00 -12.98
CA GLU A 76 5.73 -10.10 -12.16
C GLU A 76 7.20 -9.86 -11.84
N LEU A 77 7.50 -9.79 -10.54
CA LEU A 77 8.86 -9.67 -10.03
C LEU A 77 9.34 -11.01 -9.46
N SER A 78 10.64 -11.28 -9.58
CA SER A 78 11.26 -12.34 -8.78
C SER A 78 11.36 -11.93 -7.31
N GLU A 79 11.61 -12.89 -6.42
CA GLU A 79 11.80 -12.58 -5.01
C GLU A 79 13.03 -11.69 -4.76
N GLU A 80 14.10 -11.90 -5.54
CA GLU A 80 15.33 -11.12 -5.48
C GLU A 80 15.11 -9.69 -5.95
N GLU A 81 14.37 -9.51 -7.05
CA GLU A 81 13.98 -8.18 -7.56
C GLU A 81 13.13 -7.43 -6.54
N ALA A 82 12.13 -8.11 -5.97
CA ALA A 82 11.26 -7.51 -4.95
C ALA A 82 12.06 -7.11 -3.70
N GLU A 83 13.03 -7.92 -3.26
CA GLU A 83 13.90 -7.60 -2.12
C GLU A 83 14.80 -6.39 -2.42
N ALA A 84 15.36 -6.29 -3.63
CA ALA A 84 16.15 -5.14 -4.05
C ALA A 84 15.33 -3.86 -4.06
N ILE A 85 14.17 -3.88 -4.72
CA ILE A 85 13.24 -2.74 -4.76
C ILE A 85 12.79 -2.34 -3.36
N LEU A 86 12.49 -3.32 -2.49
CA LEU A 86 12.06 -3.07 -1.12
C LEU A 86 13.08 -2.25 -0.32
N ARG A 87 14.39 -2.48 -0.51
CA ARG A 87 15.43 -1.68 0.16
C ARG A 87 15.36 -0.21 -0.22
N HIS A 88 15.24 0.10 -1.52
CA HIS A 88 15.13 1.48 -2.00
C HIS A 88 13.81 2.13 -1.61
N VAL A 89 12.71 1.38 -1.66
CA VAL A 89 11.39 1.83 -1.18
C VAL A 89 11.47 2.24 0.29
N ARG A 90 12.02 1.40 1.17
CA ARG A 90 12.14 1.71 2.60
C ARG A 90 13.02 2.93 2.84
N ALA A 91 14.18 3.02 2.17
CA ALA A 91 15.07 4.17 2.30
C ALA A 91 14.37 5.47 1.88
N THR A 92 13.68 5.45 0.73
CA THR A 92 12.93 6.59 0.20
C THR A 92 11.77 6.98 1.13
N ALA A 93 11.01 6.02 1.63
CA ALA A 93 9.92 6.26 2.57
C ALA A 93 10.39 6.89 3.88
N VAL A 94 11.54 6.44 4.40
CA VAL A 94 12.18 7.00 5.60
C VAL A 94 12.59 8.45 5.34
N GLN A 95 13.21 8.75 4.20
CA GLN A 95 13.64 10.09 3.83
C GLN A 95 12.46 11.06 3.65
N LEU A 96 11.41 10.62 2.93
CA LEU A 96 10.23 11.43 2.66
C LEU A 96 9.26 11.51 3.85
N LYS A 97 9.43 10.64 4.86
CA LYS A 97 8.54 10.49 6.02
C LYS A 97 7.08 10.21 5.64
N ARG A 98 6.87 9.52 4.53
CA ARG A 98 5.56 9.08 4.02
C ARG A 98 5.69 7.80 3.19
N ALA A 99 4.57 7.13 2.96
CA ALA A 99 4.48 6.08 1.95
C ALA A 99 4.74 6.63 0.54
N LEU A 100 5.15 5.75 -0.37
CA LEU A 100 5.42 6.09 -1.77
C LEU A 100 4.12 6.05 -2.57
N PHE A 101 4.02 6.95 -3.55
CA PHE A 101 3.00 6.90 -4.58
C PHE A 101 3.39 5.88 -5.65
N ASP A 102 2.40 5.34 -6.35
CA ASP A 102 2.62 4.32 -7.39
C ASP A 102 3.62 4.77 -8.47
N LYS A 103 3.59 6.07 -8.84
CA LYS A 103 4.55 6.65 -9.78
C LYS A 103 6.00 6.60 -9.27
N GLU A 104 6.21 6.74 -7.97
CA GLU A 104 7.54 6.63 -7.36
C GLU A 104 8.00 5.16 -7.33
N LEU A 105 7.08 4.21 -7.12
CA LEU A 105 7.39 2.78 -7.22
C LEU A 105 7.82 2.39 -8.63
N VAL A 106 7.09 2.86 -9.65
CA VAL A 106 7.46 2.65 -11.06
C VAL A 106 8.82 3.27 -11.37
N TYR A 107 9.10 4.49 -10.89
CA TYR A 107 10.40 5.12 -11.07
C TYR A 107 11.55 4.31 -10.44
N ILE A 108 11.35 3.77 -9.24
CA ILE A 108 12.33 2.88 -8.60
C ILE A 108 12.52 1.60 -9.43
N TYR A 109 11.44 1.03 -9.94
CA TYR A 109 11.50 -0.18 -10.78
C TYR A 109 12.26 0.04 -12.10
N GLU A 110 11.99 1.14 -12.80
CA GLU A 110 12.70 1.48 -14.05
C GLU A 110 14.20 1.67 -13.80
N ASN A 111 14.57 2.42 -12.75
CA ASN A 111 15.98 2.59 -12.39
C ASN A 111 16.64 1.27 -11.97
N PHE A 112 15.89 0.36 -11.35
CA PHE A 112 16.37 -0.99 -11.04
C PHE A 112 16.67 -1.78 -12.33
N LYS A 113 15.75 -1.77 -13.30
CA LYS A 113 15.92 -2.46 -14.59
C LYS A 113 17.06 -1.88 -15.43
N GLU A 114 17.30 -0.58 -15.34
CA GLU A 114 18.41 0.10 -16.02
C GLU A 114 19.76 -0.07 -15.30
N GLY A 115 19.81 -0.76 -14.14
CA GLY A 115 21.03 -0.95 -13.36
C GLY A 115 21.55 0.32 -12.68
N LYS A 116 20.69 1.34 -12.51
CA LYS A 116 21.03 2.63 -11.90
C LYS A 116 20.85 2.66 -10.37
N LEU A 117 20.35 1.57 -9.80
CA LEU A 117 20.23 1.36 -8.36
C LEU A 117 21.36 0.42 -7.91
N GLU A 118 22.52 1.01 -7.62
CA GLU A 118 23.62 0.33 -6.92
C GLU A 118 23.39 0.31 -5.40
#